data_AF-A0A3M1P668-F1
#
_entry.id   AF-A0A3M1P668-F1
#
_cell.length_a   1.000
_cell.length_b   1.000
_cell.length_c   1.000
_cell.angle_alpha   90.00
_cell.angle_beta   90.00
_cell.angle_gamma   90.00
#
_symmetry.space_group_name_H-M   'P 1'
#
loop_
_entity.id
_entity.type
_entity.pdbx_description
1 polymer ?
#
loop_
_entity_poly.entity_id
_entity_poly.type
_entity_poly.pdbx_seq_one_letter_code
_entity_poly.pdbx_strand_id
1 'polypeptide(L)'
;MKVNQNGRDYLKSIKIIGIRQFREVFRLLTTKIWIALCLLLITAFAIGARAEHFPNGVIWSLFGRDIPEFTDYFLKVFIAVIFQIGLMFFVPVGVATLVYENIDTPIASYYLSRPISRSQIALGGLVGAFMAYTTFIVATLVLLAFGVWVHSGEWLALFGYRILLFVPEAWALHAFLTAAVLLSRSAATGTVAYLGYVFLFSYLLKMRTAGVVIWEKVLNIILDGLNYILPPLDGLTNLSGQSLETLDAIILPILTAMLSVFVFSAVGVLIYKRLEF
;
A
#
# COMPACT_ATOMS: atom_id res chain seq x y z
N MET A 1 -12.44 -35.70 -18.02
CA MET A 1 -13.11 -34.41 -17.69
C MET A 1 -13.08 -34.01 -16.21
N LYS A 2 -12.76 -34.87 -15.22
CA LYS A 2 -12.75 -34.52 -13.78
C LYS A 2 -11.63 -33.54 -13.33
N VAL A 3 -10.49 -33.50 -14.03
CA VAL A 3 -9.34 -32.62 -13.70
C VAL A 3 -9.71 -31.12 -13.77
N ASN A 4 -10.61 -30.75 -14.70
CA ASN A 4 -11.04 -29.36 -14.89
C ASN A 4 -12.15 -28.92 -13.89
N GLN A 5 -12.78 -29.87 -13.18
CA GLN A 5 -13.71 -29.54 -12.09
C GLN A 5 -12.94 -29.25 -10.80
N ASN A 6 -11.95 -30.09 -10.45
CA ASN A 6 -11.12 -29.88 -9.27
C ASN A 6 -10.36 -28.54 -9.30
N GLY A 7 -9.81 -28.14 -10.46
CA GLY A 7 -9.16 -26.84 -10.62
C GLY A 7 -10.14 -25.65 -10.49
N ARG A 8 -11.36 -25.79 -11.00
CA ARG A 8 -12.41 -24.76 -10.87
C ARG A 8 -12.88 -24.60 -9.43
N ASP A 9 -13.11 -25.71 -8.73
CA ASP A 9 -13.51 -25.69 -7.32
C ASP A 9 -12.39 -25.11 -6.42
N TYR A 10 -11.14 -25.36 -6.80
CA TYR A 10 -9.97 -24.78 -6.14
C TYR A 10 -9.97 -23.26 -6.21
N LEU A 11 -10.07 -22.70 -7.42
CA LEU A 11 -10.11 -21.26 -7.67
C LEU A 11 -11.36 -20.59 -7.09
N LYS A 12 -12.51 -21.27 -7.16
CA LYS A 12 -13.76 -20.78 -6.57
C LYS A 12 -13.62 -20.57 -5.06
N SER A 13 -12.96 -21.49 -4.37
CA SER A 13 -12.74 -21.38 -2.92
C SER A 13 -11.83 -20.19 -2.58
N ILE A 14 -10.73 -20.01 -3.33
CA ILE A 14 -9.84 -18.83 -3.19
C ILE A 14 -10.62 -17.54 -3.37
N LYS A 15 -11.43 -17.44 -4.42
CA LYS A 15 -12.25 -16.26 -4.70
C LYS A 15 -13.23 -15.95 -3.56
N ILE A 16 -13.93 -16.96 -3.04
CA ILE A 16 -14.90 -16.78 -1.95
C ILE A 16 -14.19 -16.28 -0.68
N ILE A 17 -13.05 -16.87 -0.33
CA ILE A 17 -12.25 -16.45 0.81
C ILE A 17 -11.76 -15.02 0.59
N GLY A 18 -11.23 -14.70 -0.59
CA GLY A 18 -10.77 -13.36 -0.93
C GLY A 18 -11.86 -12.30 -0.83
N ILE A 19 -13.06 -12.55 -1.35
CA ILE A 19 -14.20 -11.63 -1.21
C ILE A 19 -14.58 -11.44 0.26
N ARG A 20 -14.55 -12.50 1.07
CA ARG A 20 -14.82 -12.39 2.51
C ARG A 20 -13.77 -11.55 3.21
N GLN A 21 -12.49 -11.82 3.00
CA GLN A 21 -11.39 -11.07 3.62
C GLN A 21 -11.42 -9.61 3.19
N PHE A 22 -11.67 -9.34 1.91
CA PHE A 22 -11.88 -7.99 1.39
C PHE A 22 -12.99 -7.25 2.16
N ARG A 23 -14.14 -7.90 2.40
CA ARG A 23 -15.23 -7.32 3.18
C ARG A 23 -14.86 -7.06 4.64
N GLU A 24 -14.09 -7.94 5.27
CA GLU A 24 -13.65 -7.74 6.66
C GLU A 24 -12.71 -6.53 6.78
N VAL A 25 -11.87 -6.25 5.77
CA VAL A 25 -11.04 -5.03 5.77
C VAL A 25 -11.88 -3.76 5.94
N PHE A 26 -13.03 -3.64 5.28
CA PHE A 26 -13.92 -2.48 5.43
C PHE A 26 -14.69 -2.42 6.75
N ARG A 27 -14.72 -3.52 7.50
CA ARG A 27 -15.36 -3.57 8.83
C ARG A 27 -14.41 -3.13 9.95
N LEU A 28 -13.10 -3.22 9.72
CA LEU A 28 -12.08 -2.82 10.67
C LEU A 28 -12.24 -1.36 11.11
N LEU A 29 -12.00 -1.12 12.41
CA LEU A 29 -12.01 0.23 12.97
C LEU A 29 -10.96 1.13 12.31
N THR A 30 -9.77 0.58 12.02
CA THR A 30 -8.68 1.31 11.35
C THR A 30 -9.11 1.83 9.97
N THR A 31 -9.81 1.01 9.18
CA THR A 31 -10.36 1.43 7.88
C THR A 31 -11.44 2.51 8.04
N LYS A 32 -12.31 2.40 9.05
CA LYS A 32 -13.34 3.41 9.30
C LYS A 32 -12.74 4.75 9.72
N ILE A 33 -11.75 4.72 10.61
CA ILE A 33 -10.98 5.91 11.02
C ILE A 33 -10.29 6.52 9.80
N TRP A 34 -9.70 5.69 8.95
CA TRP A 34 -9.05 6.13 7.72
C TRP A 34 -10.02 6.87 6.78
N ILE A 35 -11.17 6.26 6.49
CA ILE A 35 -12.20 6.88 5.65
C ILE A 35 -12.69 8.19 6.27
N ALA A 36 -12.91 8.23 7.59
CA ALA A 36 -13.33 9.44 8.30
C ALA A 36 -12.28 10.56 8.19
N LEU A 37 -10.99 10.24 8.31
CA LEU A 37 -9.89 11.19 8.13
C LEU A 37 -9.86 11.74 6.70
N CYS A 38 -10.02 10.88 5.68
CA CYS A 38 -10.13 11.32 4.29
C CYS A 38 -11.30 12.30 4.10
N LEU A 39 -12.49 11.97 4.62
CA LEU A 39 -13.67 12.83 4.53
C LEU A 39 -13.47 14.17 5.24
N LEU A 40 -12.84 14.18 6.41
CA LEU A 40 -12.52 15.40 7.15
C LEU A 40 -11.57 16.29 6.34
N LEU A 41 -10.52 15.72 5.76
CA LEU A 41 -9.56 16.45 4.94
C LEU A 41 -10.18 17.00 3.65
N ILE A 42 -11.04 16.23 2.97
CA ILE A 42 -11.78 16.70 1.78
C ILE A 42 -12.73 17.85 2.16
N THR A 43 -13.39 17.75 3.31
CA THR A 43 -14.30 18.79 3.80
C THR A 43 -13.52 20.07 4.12
N ALA A 44 -12.39 19.96 4.82
CA ALA A 44 -11.49 21.08 5.09
C ALA A 44 -11.01 21.74 3.79
N PHE A 45 -10.67 20.93 2.77
CA PHE A 45 -10.31 21.43 1.45
C PHE A 45 -11.44 22.20 0.78
N ALA A 46 -12.64 21.62 0.71
CA ALA A 46 -13.79 22.23 0.04
C ALA A 46 -14.21 23.54 0.71
N ILE A 47 -14.10 23.63 2.03
CA ILE A 47 -14.33 24.87 2.79
C ILE A 47 -13.25 25.90 2.49
N GLY A 48 -11.97 25.51 2.52
CA GLY A 48 -10.83 26.40 2.23
C GLY A 48 -10.87 26.95 0.80
N ALA A 49 -11.12 26.11 -0.21
CA ALA A 49 -11.22 26.50 -1.61
C ALA A 49 -12.40 27.47 -1.87
N ARG A 50 -13.53 27.31 -1.16
CA ARG A 50 -14.65 28.26 -1.26
C ARG A 50 -14.35 29.60 -0.58
N ALA A 51 -13.53 29.62 0.46
CA ALA A 51 -13.20 30.85 1.20
C ALA A 51 -12.39 31.84 0.35
N GLU A 52 -11.58 31.37 -0.60
CA GLU A 52 -10.87 32.21 -1.60
C GLU A 52 -11.82 33.00 -2.52
N HIS A 53 -13.12 32.66 -2.59
CA HIS A 53 -14.09 33.31 -3.47
C HIS A 53 -15.04 34.29 -2.76
N PHE A 54 -14.82 34.57 -1.47
CA PHE A 54 -15.61 35.57 -0.74
C PHE A 54 -14.85 36.90 -0.60
N PRO A 55 -15.46 38.05 -0.94
CA PRO A 55 -14.81 39.37 -0.90
C PRO A 55 -14.47 39.85 0.53
N ASN A 56 -15.01 39.20 1.56
CA ASN A 56 -14.65 39.37 2.97
C ASN A 56 -14.31 38.00 3.60
N GLY A 57 -13.69 37.11 2.82
CA GLY A 57 -13.38 35.76 3.23
C GLY A 57 -12.71 35.76 4.60
N VAL A 58 -13.38 35.19 5.60
CA VAL A 58 -12.78 34.84 6.88
C VAL A 58 -11.74 33.78 6.53
N ILE A 59 -10.56 34.27 6.16
CA ILE A 59 -9.35 33.50 5.97
C ILE A 59 -9.20 32.72 7.25
N TRP A 60 -9.10 31.40 7.14
CA TRP A 60 -8.61 30.59 8.24
C TRP A 60 -7.17 31.02 8.52
N SER A 61 -7.10 32.06 9.33
CA SER A 61 -5.93 32.55 10.00
C SER A 61 -5.58 31.49 11.04
N LEU A 62 -4.82 30.48 10.63
CA LEU A 62 -3.80 29.98 11.54
C LEU A 62 -2.80 31.13 11.64
N PHE A 63 -3.03 32.07 12.57
CA PHE A 63 -2.15 33.20 12.90
C PHE A 63 -2.19 34.48 12.02
N GLY A 64 -3.31 34.82 11.40
CA GLY A 64 -3.53 36.16 10.84
C GLY A 64 -2.75 36.48 9.57
N ARG A 65 -2.23 35.48 8.87
CA ARG A 65 -1.52 35.65 7.59
C ARG A 65 -2.33 35.05 6.45
N ASP A 66 -2.52 35.84 5.40
CA ASP A 66 -2.85 35.32 4.07
C ASP A 66 -1.76 34.34 3.67
N ILE A 67 -2.15 33.12 3.31
CA ILE A 67 -1.24 32.12 2.75
C ILE A 67 -1.41 32.22 1.24
N PRO A 68 -0.61 33.03 0.52
CA PRO A 68 -0.52 32.88 -0.93
C PRO A 68 -0.16 31.42 -1.20
N GLU A 69 -0.88 30.78 -2.13
CA GLU A 69 -0.73 29.36 -2.49
C GLU A 69 -1.32 28.35 -1.49
N PHE A 70 -2.30 28.74 -0.65
CA PHE A 70 -3.00 27.81 0.26
C PHE A 70 -3.46 26.54 -0.47
N THR A 71 -4.07 26.68 -1.64
CA THR A 71 -4.55 25.56 -2.45
C THR A 71 -3.42 24.60 -2.84
N ASP A 72 -2.23 25.11 -3.20
CA ASP A 72 -1.10 24.31 -3.68
C ASP A 72 -0.33 23.63 -2.51
N TYR A 73 -0.12 24.35 -1.41
CA TYR A 73 0.45 23.79 -0.18
C TYR A 73 -0.49 22.77 0.47
N PHE A 74 -1.78 23.10 0.55
CA PHE A 74 -2.78 22.19 1.08
C PHE A 74 -2.85 20.93 0.23
N LEU A 75 -2.85 21.03 -1.10
CA LEU A 75 -2.86 19.86 -1.98
C LEU A 75 -1.62 18.98 -1.76
N LYS A 76 -0.42 19.56 -1.63
CA LYS A 76 0.81 18.82 -1.31
C LYS A 76 0.74 18.13 0.05
N VAL A 77 0.26 18.82 1.08
CA VAL A 77 0.10 18.25 2.44
C VAL A 77 -1.00 17.19 2.47
N PHE A 78 -2.11 17.42 1.78
CA PHE A 78 -3.23 16.49 1.63
C PHE A 78 -2.76 15.20 0.94
N ILE A 79 -2.01 15.32 -0.15
CA ILE A 79 -1.38 14.18 -0.83
C ILE A 79 -0.43 13.48 0.11
N ALA A 80 0.52 14.19 0.73
CA ALA A 80 1.51 13.58 1.60
C ALA A 80 0.86 12.85 2.79
N VAL A 81 -0.12 13.46 3.45
CA VAL A 81 -0.85 12.90 4.59
C VAL A 81 -1.71 11.73 4.18
N ILE A 82 -2.55 11.89 3.13
CA ILE A 82 -3.47 10.81 2.75
C ILE A 82 -2.69 9.60 2.22
N PHE A 83 -1.65 9.89 1.45
CA PHE A 83 -0.90 8.86 0.77
C PHE A 83 0.11 8.16 1.69
N GLN A 84 0.89 8.91 2.47
CA GLN A 84 1.91 8.31 3.34
C GLN A 84 1.27 7.75 4.62
N ILE A 85 0.40 8.49 5.31
CA ILE A 85 -0.14 8.02 6.59
C ILE A 85 -1.18 6.91 6.39
N GLY A 86 -2.03 7.03 5.37
CA GLY A 86 -3.04 6.01 5.10
C GLY A 86 -2.49 4.70 4.62
N LEU A 87 -1.85 4.75 3.45
CA LEU A 87 -1.43 3.55 2.73
C LEU A 87 -0.20 2.91 3.37
N MET A 88 0.67 3.67 4.05
CA MET A 88 1.87 3.10 4.71
C MET A 88 1.69 2.80 6.20
N PHE A 89 0.63 3.28 6.88
CA PHE A 89 0.43 2.96 8.31
C PHE A 89 -0.91 2.30 8.61
N PHE A 90 -2.04 2.95 8.28
CA PHE A 90 -3.35 2.43 8.70
C PHE A 90 -3.75 1.12 8.00
N VAL A 91 -3.53 1.04 6.68
CA VAL A 91 -3.89 -0.16 5.90
C VAL A 91 -2.99 -1.36 6.28
N PRO A 92 -1.66 -1.23 6.42
CA PRO A 92 -0.79 -2.31 6.90
C PRO A 92 -1.18 -2.84 8.28
N VAL A 93 -1.49 -1.97 9.25
CA VAL A 93 -1.91 -2.39 10.60
C VAL A 93 -3.20 -3.21 10.55
N GLY A 94 -4.22 -2.72 9.83
CA GLY A 94 -5.49 -3.44 9.70
C GLY A 94 -5.32 -4.81 9.06
N VAL A 95 -4.48 -4.89 8.02
CA VAL A 95 -4.16 -6.15 7.37
C VAL A 95 -3.38 -7.10 8.27
N ALA A 96 -2.35 -6.61 8.97
CA ALA A 96 -1.55 -7.45 9.85
C ALA A 96 -2.43 -8.14 10.90
N THR A 97 -3.42 -7.39 11.40
CA THR A 97 -4.44 -7.89 12.32
C THR A 97 -5.28 -8.99 11.67
N LEU A 98 -5.79 -8.79 10.45
CA LEU A 98 -6.57 -9.82 9.75
C LEU A 98 -5.76 -11.06 9.40
N VAL A 99 -4.50 -10.91 8.99
CA VAL A 99 -3.60 -12.05 8.72
C VAL A 99 -3.38 -12.84 10.02
N TYR A 100 -3.16 -12.14 11.13
CA TYR A 100 -3.02 -12.74 12.45
C TYR A 100 -4.30 -13.46 12.91
N GLU A 101 -5.47 -12.87 12.75
CA GLU A 101 -6.76 -13.49 13.09
C GLU A 101 -7.02 -14.78 12.28
N ASN A 102 -6.51 -14.85 11.04
CA ASN A 102 -6.62 -16.06 10.22
C ASN A 102 -5.69 -17.20 10.67
N ILE A 103 -4.64 -16.90 11.44
CA ILE A 103 -3.82 -17.93 12.11
C ILE A 103 -4.27 -18.20 13.54
N ASP A 104 -5.09 -17.34 14.14
CA ASP A 104 -5.66 -17.56 15.46
C ASP A 104 -6.78 -18.61 15.41
N THR A 105 -6.80 -19.43 16.46
CA THR A 105 -7.39 -20.77 16.52
C THR A 105 -8.88 -20.88 16.13
N PRO A 106 -9.80 -19.92 16.42
CA PRO A 106 -11.22 -20.11 16.11
C PRO A 106 -11.54 -20.02 14.61
N ILE A 107 -10.90 -19.08 13.90
CA ILE A 107 -11.18 -18.83 12.48
C ILE A 107 -10.47 -19.86 11.61
N ALA A 108 -9.21 -20.18 11.93
CA ALA A 108 -8.47 -21.24 11.27
C ALA A 108 -9.21 -22.58 11.35
N SER A 109 -9.72 -22.93 12.54
CA SER A 109 -10.49 -24.17 12.76
C SER A 109 -11.77 -24.24 11.93
N TYR A 110 -12.51 -23.12 11.79
CA TYR A 110 -13.70 -23.06 10.94
C TYR A 110 -13.38 -23.38 9.47
N TYR A 111 -12.31 -22.84 8.92
CA TYR A 111 -11.94 -23.12 7.52
C TYR A 111 -11.38 -24.53 7.34
N LEU A 112 -10.59 -25.02 8.30
CA LEU A 112 -10.02 -26.37 8.26
C LEU A 112 -11.07 -27.47 8.48
N SER A 113 -12.22 -27.16 9.07
CA SER A 113 -13.36 -28.09 9.18
C SER A 113 -14.06 -28.37 7.84
N ARG A 114 -13.73 -27.61 6.79
CA ARG A 114 -14.29 -27.72 5.44
C ARG A 114 -13.28 -28.38 4.50
N PRO A 115 -13.68 -28.88 3.31
CA PRO A 115 -12.75 -29.41 2.30
C PRO A 115 -11.97 -28.28 1.59
N ILE A 116 -11.33 -27.41 2.38
CA ILE A 116 -10.54 -26.26 1.94
C ILE A 116 -9.11 -26.49 2.41
N SER A 117 -8.17 -26.51 1.49
CA SER A 117 -6.75 -26.65 1.79
C SER A 117 -6.17 -25.37 2.39
N ARG A 118 -5.12 -25.52 3.21
CA ARG A 118 -4.35 -24.40 3.78
C ARG A 118 -3.84 -23.41 2.74
N SER A 119 -3.44 -23.88 1.55
CA SER A 119 -3.04 -22.99 0.46
C SER A 119 -4.18 -22.17 -0.11
N GLN A 120 -5.41 -22.70 -0.16
CA GLN A 120 -6.57 -21.91 -0.59
C GLN A 120 -6.90 -20.80 0.40
N ILE A 121 -6.73 -21.06 1.70
CA ILE A 121 -6.92 -20.05 2.75
C ILE A 121 -5.85 -18.95 2.63
N ALA A 122 -4.57 -19.33 2.54
CA ALA A 122 -3.47 -18.38 2.39
C ALA A 122 -3.58 -17.53 1.11
N LEU A 123 -3.83 -18.17 -0.04
CA LEU A 123 -4.01 -17.46 -1.31
C LEU A 123 -5.29 -16.61 -1.32
N GLY A 124 -6.38 -17.09 -0.73
CA GLY A 124 -7.61 -16.32 -0.58
C GLY A 124 -7.40 -15.07 0.28
N GLY A 125 -6.66 -15.21 1.39
CA GLY A 125 -6.24 -14.08 2.24
C GLY A 125 -5.46 -13.03 1.47
N LEU A 126 -4.41 -13.44 0.74
CA LEU A 126 -3.61 -12.56 -0.10
C LEU A 126 -4.45 -11.86 -1.17
N VAL A 127 -5.33 -12.58 -1.87
CA VAL A 127 -6.21 -12.00 -2.90
C VAL A 127 -7.14 -10.94 -2.31
N GLY A 128 -7.82 -11.24 -1.21
CA GLY A 128 -8.74 -10.29 -0.57
C GLY A 128 -8.03 -9.02 -0.12
N ALA A 129 -6.79 -9.16 0.33
CA ALA A 129 -5.99 -8.05 0.80
C ALA A 129 -5.38 -7.22 -0.37
N PHE A 130 -4.92 -7.85 -1.45
CA PHE A 130 -4.55 -7.16 -2.69
C PHE A 130 -5.73 -6.37 -3.28
N MET A 131 -6.93 -6.95 -3.27
CA MET A 131 -8.15 -6.25 -3.69
C MET A 131 -8.41 -5.00 -2.84
N ALA A 132 -8.25 -5.11 -1.51
CA ALA A 132 -8.45 -4.00 -0.59
C ALA A 132 -7.44 -2.87 -0.83
N TYR A 133 -6.14 -3.20 -0.92
CA TYR A 133 -5.09 -2.23 -1.24
C TYR A 133 -5.32 -1.52 -2.56
N THR A 134 -5.66 -2.28 -3.60
CA THR A 134 -5.97 -1.71 -4.92
C THR A 134 -7.15 -0.74 -4.82
N THR A 135 -8.18 -1.09 -4.05
CA THR A 135 -9.33 -0.21 -3.83
C THR A 135 -8.94 1.07 -3.07
N PHE A 136 -8.11 0.99 -2.03
CA PHE A 136 -7.63 2.18 -1.32
C PHE A 136 -6.74 3.07 -2.18
N ILE A 137 -5.85 2.47 -2.98
CA ILE A 137 -5.00 3.20 -3.92
C ILE A 137 -5.88 3.91 -4.95
N VAL A 138 -6.79 3.20 -5.61
CA VAL A 138 -7.71 3.77 -6.59
C VAL A 138 -8.60 4.85 -5.97
N ALA A 139 -9.15 4.63 -4.78
CA ALA A 139 -9.96 5.62 -4.08
C ALA A 139 -9.15 6.89 -3.76
N THR A 140 -7.92 6.73 -3.25
CA THR A 140 -7.01 7.86 -2.96
C THR A 140 -6.67 8.63 -4.24
N LEU A 141 -6.47 7.94 -5.35
CA LEU A 141 -6.18 8.54 -6.64
C LEU A 141 -7.39 9.25 -7.25
N VAL A 142 -8.61 8.74 -7.04
CA VAL A 142 -9.85 9.43 -7.44
C VAL A 142 -10.02 10.72 -6.64
N LEU A 143 -9.74 10.69 -5.34
CA LEU A 143 -9.74 11.88 -4.49
C LEU A 143 -8.70 12.90 -4.95
N LEU A 144 -7.51 12.42 -5.31
CA LEU A 144 -6.43 13.24 -5.86
C LEU A 144 -6.81 13.88 -7.20
N ALA A 145 -7.35 13.08 -8.13
CA ALA A 145 -7.82 13.56 -9.42
C ALA A 145 -8.92 14.62 -9.25
N PHE A 146 -9.81 14.46 -8.28
CA PHE A 146 -10.81 15.48 -7.95
C PHE A 146 -10.16 16.78 -7.43
N GLY A 147 -9.21 16.68 -6.50
CA GLY A 147 -8.49 17.85 -5.97
C GLY A 147 -7.69 18.60 -7.04
N VAL A 148 -7.10 17.88 -8.00
CA VAL A 148 -6.26 18.45 -9.07
C VAL A 148 -7.10 18.96 -10.25
N TRP A 149 -8.20 18.28 -10.58
CA TRP A 149 -9.16 18.73 -11.60
C TRP A 149 -9.76 20.09 -11.24
N VAL A 150 -10.02 20.33 -9.94
CA VAL A 150 -10.45 21.64 -9.43
C VAL A 150 -9.37 22.73 -9.64
N HIS A 151 -8.08 22.36 -9.73
CA HIS A 151 -6.98 23.33 -9.72
C HIS A 151 -6.37 23.63 -11.11
N SER A 152 -6.09 22.63 -11.94
CA SER A 152 -5.19 22.84 -13.11
C SER A 152 -5.56 22.11 -14.41
N GLY A 153 -6.50 21.16 -14.39
CA GLY A 153 -6.98 20.47 -15.60
C GLY A 153 -6.00 19.54 -16.33
N GLU A 154 -4.68 19.65 -16.11
CA GLU A 154 -3.64 19.00 -16.92
C GLU A 154 -2.75 18.00 -16.16
N TRP A 155 -3.27 16.90 -15.61
CA TRP A 155 -2.39 15.91 -14.93
C TRP A 155 -2.79 14.44 -15.09
N LEU A 156 -3.81 14.12 -15.89
CA LEU A 156 -4.37 12.75 -15.98
C LEU A 156 -3.32 11.68 -16.38
N ALA A 157 -2.39 12.02 -17.28
CA ALA A 157 -1.36 11.10 -17.79
C ALA A 157 -0.27 10.80 -16.74
N LEU A 158 0.16 11.83 -15.99
CA LEU A 158 1.16 11.69 -14.93
C LEU A 158 0.60 10.92 -13.72
N PHE A 159 -0.72 11.01 -13.50
CA PHE A 159 -1.42 10.18 -12.52
C PHE A 159 -1.49 8.71 -12.92
N GLY A 160 -1.93 8.39 -14.14
CA GLY A 160 -2.02 7.01 -14.63
C GLY A 160 -0.69 6.26 -14.53
N TYR A 161 0.40 6.97 -14.85
CA TYR A 161 1.76 6.48 -14.70
C TYR A 161 2.11 6.10 -13.25
N ARG A 162 1.77 6.94 -12.27
CA ARG A 162 2.04 6.66 -10.86
C ARG A 162 1.30 5.41 -10.37
N ILE A 163 0.09 5.14 -10.86
CA ILE A 163 -0.67 3.91 -10.52
C ILE A 163 0.12 2.65 -10.90
N LEU A 164 0.71 2.65 -12.10
CA LEU A 164 1.42 1.50 -12.64
C LEU A 164 2.68 1.16 -11.82
N LEU A 165 3.33 2.15 -11.22
CA LEU A 165 4.42 1.92 -10.26
C LEU A 165 3.89 1.52 -8.88
N PHE A 166 2.86 2.22 -8.40
CA PHE A 166 2.38 2.09 -7.02
C PHE A 166 1.78 0.74 -6.68
N VAL A 167 0.91 0.24 -7.56
CA VAL A 167 0.15 -0.97 -7.28
C VAL A 167 1.08 -2.18 -7.11
N PRO A 168 2.07 -2.41 -8.00
CA PRO A 168 3.09 -3.43 -7.79
C PRO A 168 3.87 -3.29 -6.49
N GLU A 169 4.39 -2.11 -6.17
CA GLU A 169 5.19 -1.87 -4.96
C GLU A 169 4.36 -2.13 -3.69
N ALA A 170 3.11 -1.65 -3.65
CA ALA A 170 2.20 -1.87 -2.55
C ALA A 170 1.84 -3.36 -2.36
N TRP A 171 1.61 -4.10 -3.46
CA TRP A 171 1.39 -5.54 -3.38
C TRP A 171 2.63 -6.28 -2.86
N ALA A 172 3.83 -5.88 -3.26
CA ALA A 172 5.07 -6.53 -2.84
C ALA A 172 5.29 -6.34 -1.33
N LEU A 173 5.15 -5.10 -0.86
CA LEU A 173 5.17 -4.73 0.55
C LEU A 173 4.14 -5.49 1.38
N HIS A 174 2.96 -5.70 0.83
CA HIS A 174 1.89 -6.43 1.47
C HIS A 174 2.19 -7.93 1.59
N ALA A 175 2.69 -8.54 0.53
CA ALA A 175 3.10 -9.93 0.54
C ALA A 175 4.21 -10.16 1.58
N PHE A 176 5.15 -9.21 1.69
CA PHE A 176 6.16 -9.18 2.75
C PHE A 176 5.55 -9.12 4.15
N LEU A 177 4.64 -8.17 4.40
CA LEU A 177 3.93 -8.05 5.68
C LEU A 177 3.23 -9.34 6.06
N THR A 178 2.52 -9.96 5.11
CA THR A 178 1.81 -11.22 5.33
C THR A 178 2.79 -12.31 5.73
N ALA A 179 3.89 -12.49 5.00
CA ALA A 179 4.92 -13.46 5.35
C ALA A 179 5.52 -13.19 6.74
N ALA A 180 5.77 -11.92 7.10
CA ALA A 180 6.31 -11.54 8.39
C ALA A 180 5.35 -11.84 9.55
N VAL A 181 4.05 -11.56 9.40
CA VAL A 181 3.02 -11.89 10.40
C VAL A 181 2.91 -13.40 10.57
N LEU A 182 2.89 -14.16 9.47
CA LEU A 182 2.81 -15.62 9.51
C LEU A 182 4.03 -16.25 10.18
N LEU A 183 5.22 -15.73 9.92
CA LEU A 183 6.47 -16.20 10.52
C LEU A 183 6.54 -15.88 12.01
N SER A 184 6.23 -14.63 12.37
CA SER A 184 6.32 -14.14 13.76
C SER A 184 5.14 -14.53 14.62
N ARG A 185 4.04 -15.00 14.02
CA ARG A 185 2.73 -15.18 14.67
C ARG A 185 2.34 -13.95 15.49
N SER A 186 2.54 -12.77 14.92
CA SER A 186 2.30 -11.51 15.62
C SER A 186 1.98 -10.40 14.62
N ALA A 187 0.79 -9.80 14.74
CA ALA A 187 0.43 -8.62 13.96
C ALA A 187 1.42 -7.48 14.21
N ALA A 188 1.76 -7.23 15.49
CA ALA A 188 2.67 -6.15 15.88
C ALA A 188 4.09 -6.34 15.29
N THR A 189 4.66 -7.54 15.42
CA THR A 189 6.01 -7.83 14.88
C THR A 189 6.03 -7.71 13.36
N GLY A 190 5.00 -8.22 12.68
CA GLY A 190 4.87 -8.06 11.23
C GLY A 190 4.77 -6.60 10.80
N THR A 191 3.96 -5.79 11.49
CA THR A 191 3.87 -4.34 11.21
C THR A 191 5.19 -3.63 11.46
N VAL A 192 5.90 -3.92 12.56
CA VAL A 192 7.22 -3.32 12.84
C VAL A 192 8.23 -3.71 11.76
N ALA A 193 8.25 -4.96 11.31
CA ALA A 193 9.11 -5.40 10.21
C ALA A 193 8.78 -4.68 8.90
N TYR A 194 7.49 -4.51 8.59
CA TYR A 194 7.02 -3.74 7.43
C TYR A 194 7.48 -2.28 7.51
N LEU A 195 7.27 -1.61 8.65
CA LEU A 195 7.66 -0.21 8.80
C LEU A 195 9.18 -0.06 8.78
N GLY A 196 9.91 -0.97 9.41
CA GLY A 196 11.36 -1.04 9.34
C GLY A 196 11.84 -1.17 7.90
N TYR A 197 11.22 -2.06 7.12
CA TYR A 197 11.51 -2.21 5.69
C TYR A 197 11.22 -0.91 4.92
N VAL A 198 10.04 -0.30 5.09
CA VAL A 198 9.69 0.95 4.39
C VAL A 198 10.67 2.08 4.75
N PHE A 199 10.94 2.32 6.03
CA PHE A 199 11.78 3.45 6.47
C PHE A 199 13.28 3.23 6.25
N LEU A 200 13.81 2.05 6.60
CA LEU A 200 15.24 1.74 6.46
C LEU A 200 15.64 1.70 4.98
N PHE A 201 14.83 1.07 4.14
CA PHE A 201 15.15 0.92 2.72
C PHE A 201 15.02 2.26 1.98
N SER A 202 13.98 3.05 2.29
CA SER A 202 13.84 4.42 1.77
C SER A 202 15.00 5.32 2.19
N TYR A 203 15.53 5.15 3.41
CA TYR A 203 16.66 5.92 3.91
C TYR A 203 17.98 5.49 3.25
N LEU A 204 18.19 4.17 3.07
CA LEU A 204 19.37 3.62 2.39
C LEU A 204 19.45 4.05 0.92
N LEU A 205 18.32 4.11 0.21
CA LEU A 205 18.27 4.63 -1.16
C LEU A 205 18.59 6.13 -1.23
N LYS A 206 18.14 6.94 -0.25
CA LYS A 206 18.50 8.36 -0.14
C LYS A 206 19.98 8.58 0.19
N MET A 207 20.60 7.67 0.95
CA MET A 207 22.05 7.74 1.21
C MET A 207 22.89 7.49 -0.06
N ARG A 208 22.41 6.62 -0.96
CA ARG A 208 23.04 6.38 -2.28
C ARG A 208 23.10 7.65 -3.12
N THR A 209 22.03 8.44 -3.14
CA THR A 209 21.96 9.69 -3.92
C THR A 209 22.71 10.84 -3.26
N ALA A 210 22.95 10.78 -1.96
CA ALA A 210 23.67 11.82 -1.19
C ALA A 210 25.21 11.70 -1.21
N GLY A 211 25.78 10.68 -1.86
CA GLY A 211 27.24 10.57 -2.07
C GLY A 211 28.08 10.46 -0.79
N VAL A 212 27.57 9.84 0.28
CA VAL A 212 28.33 9.70 1.54
C VAL A 212 29.42 8.64 1.38
N VAL A 213 30.64 9.13 1.14
CA VAL A 213 31.84 8.47 0.54
C VAL A 213 32.43 7.26 1.30
N ILE A 214 32.06 6.95 2.54
CA ILE A 214 32.91 6.06 3.36
C ILE A 214 32.72 4.55 3.05
N TRP A 215 31.66 4.15 2.34
CA TRP A 215 31.41 2.74 1.99
C TRP A 215 30.92 2.50 0.56
N GLU A 216 31.12 3.48 -0.34
CA GLU A 216 30.43 3.59 -1.62
C GLU A 216 30.46 2.31 -2.48
N LYS A 217 31.59 1.59 -2.60
CA LYS A 217 31.64 0.36 -3.42
C LYS A 217 30.90 -0.83 -2.83
N VAL A 218 31.09 -1.13 -1.55
CA VAL A 218 30.44 -2.29 -0.90
C VAL A 218 28.97 -1.99 -0.66
N LEU A 219 28.66 -0.76 -0.23
CA LEU A 219 27.29 -0.30 -0.07
C LEU A 219 26.57 -0.28 -1.42
N ASN A 220 27.18 0.20 -2.51
CA ASN A 220 26.53 0.15 -3.83
C ASN A 220 26.32 -1.29 -4.32
N ILE A 221 27.25 -2.23 -4.10
CA ILE A 221 27.02 -3.64 -4.46
C ILE A 221 25.85 -4.23 -3.66
N ILE A 222 25.80 -3.95 -2.36
CA ILE A 222 24.70 -4.42 -1.50
C ILE A 222 23.39 -3.76 -1.91
N LEU A 223 23.36 -2.44 -2.14
CA LEU A 223 22.17 -1.70 -2.53
C LEU A 223 21.70 -2.08 -3.94
N ASP A 224 22.61 -2.31 -4.88
CA ASP A 224 22.30 -2.81 -6.22
C ASP A 224 21.73 -4.23 -6.12
N GLY A 225 22.36 -5.12 -5.35
CA GLY A 225 21.83 -6.47 -5.08
C GLY A 225 20.44 -6.44 -4.42
N LEU A 226 20.23 -5.54 -3.48
CA LEU A 226 18.94 -5.37 -2.82
C LEU A 226 17.89 -4.80 -3.78
N ASN A 227 18.23 -3.91 -4.72
CA ASN A 227 17.30 -3.39 -5.75
C ASN A 227 16.78 -4.47 -6.71
N TYR A 228 17.43 -5.62 -6.81
CA TYR A 228 16.97 -6.76 -7.60
C TYR A 228 16.11 -7.75 -6.81
N ILE A 229 16.17 -7.72 -5.48
CA ILE A 229 15.48 -8.67 -4.59
C ILE A 229 14.25 -8.03 -3.94
N LEU A 230 14.37 -6.74 -3.65
CA LEU A 230 13.42 -5.95 -2.88
C LEU A 230 12.86 -4.86 -3.80
N PRO A 231 11.53 -4.65 -3.83
CA PRO A 231 10.93 -3.63 -4.67
C PRO A 231 11.54 -2.27 -4.32
N PRO A 232 12.04 -1.49 -5.30
CA PRO A 232 12.33 -0.08 -5.05
C PRO A 232 11.03 0.60 -4.60
N LEU A 233 11.11 1.46 -3.59
CA LEU A 233 9.97 2.20 -3.05
C LEU A 233 9.89 3.61 -3.64
N ASP A 234 10.44 3.80 -4.85
CA ASP A 234 10.59 5.11 -5.48
C ASP A 234 9.24 5.70 -5.86
N GLY A 235 8.28 4.86 -6.29
CA GLY A 235 6.89 5.27 -6.47
C GLY A 235 6.33 5.81 -5.16
N LEU A 236 6.44 5.03 -4.09
CA LEU A 236 5.94 5.29 -2.73
C LEU A 236 6.57 6.49 -2.01
N THR A 237 7.84 6.79 -2.28
CA THR A 237 8.62 7.76 -1.49
C THR A 237 8.97 9.05 -2.23
N ASN A 238 8.88 9.06 -3.56
CA ASN A 238 9.29 10.20 -4.38
C ASN A 238 8.09 10.83 -5.13
N LEU A 239 7.37 11.70 -4.41
CA LEU A 239 6.18 12.41 -4.90
C LEU A 239 6.49 13.73 -5.64
N SER A 240 7.75 14.19 -5.66
CA SER A 240 8.12 15.55 -6.09
C SER A 240 8.22 15.75 -7.61
N GLY A 241 7.56 14.92 -8.42
CA GLY A 241 7.29 15.25 -9.82
C GLY A 241 8.48 15.22 -10.79
N GLN A 242 9.64 14.66 -10.44
CA GLN A 242 10.68 14.41 -11.46
C GLN A 242 10.17 13.36 -12.45
N SER A 243 10.16 13.73 -13.74
CA SER A 243 9.87 12.81 -14.83
C SER A 243 10.95 11.73 -14.87
N LEU A 244 10.54 10.48 -14.70
CA LEU A 244 11.39 9.34 -15.03
C LEU A 244 11.49 9.31 -16.56
N GLU A 245 12.56 9.89 -17.11
CA GLU A 245 12.74 10.15 -18.54
C GLU A 245 13.00 8.89 -19.37
N THR A 246 13.23 7.73 -18.75
CA THR A 246 13.59 6.49 -19.45
C THR A 246 12.62 5.35 -19.15
N LEU A 247 12.26 4.59 -20.19
CA LEU A 247 11.40 3.40 -20.10
C LEU A 247 11.95 2.36 -19.12
N ASP A 248 13.28 2.21 -19.06
CA ASP A 248 13.97 1.28 -18.16
C ASP A 248 13.77 1.63 -16.68
N ALA A 249 13.72 2.94 -16.36
CA ALA A 249 13.47 3.41 -15.01
C ALA A 249 12.02 3.19 -14.55
N ILE A 250 11.14 2.74 -15.45
CA ILE A 250 9.74 2.41 -15.17
C ILE A 250 9.55 0.90 -15.10
N ILE A 251 10.05 0.18 -16.10
CA ILE A 251 9.82 -1.26 -16.24
C ILE A 251 10.53 -2.04 -15.15
N LEU A 252 11.78 -1.66 -14.83
CA LEU A 252 12.58 -2.41 -13.85
C LEU A 252 11.94 -2.41 -12.44
N PRO A 253 11.51 -1.27 -11.87
CA PRO A 253 10.75 -1.25 -10.62
C PRO A 253 9.52 -2.15 -10.61
N ILE A 254 8.72 -2.12 -11.69
CA ILE A 254 7.51 -2.93 -11.81
C ILE A 254 7.84 -4.42 -11.82
N LEU A 255 8.84 -4.82 -12.61
CA LEU A 255 9.27 -6.21 -12.71
C LEU A 255 9.83 -6.71 -11.38
N THR A 256 10.69 -5.93 -10.72
CA THR A 256 11.21 -6.27 -9.39
C THR A 256 10.07 -6.42 -8.40
N ALA A 257 9.13 -5.47 -8.36
CA ALA A 257 7.99 -5.55 -7.46
C ALA A 257 7.11 -6.78 -7.73
N MET A 258 6.83 -7.10 -8.99
CA MET A 258 6.09 -8.32 -9.36
C MET A 258 6.82 -9.60 -8.96
N LEU A 259 8.14 -9.65 -9.13
CA LEU A 259 8.96 -10.76 -8.68
C LEU A 259 8.89 -10.90 -7.15
N SER A 260 9.01 -9.80 -6.41
CA SER A 260 8.90 -9.80 -4.96
C SER A 260 7.50 -10.20 -4.48
N VAL A 261 6.43 -9.76 -5.15
CA VAL A 261 5.05 -10.25 -4.90
C VAL A 261 5.01 -11.77 -5.00
N PHE A 262 5.55 -12.33 -6.09
CA PHE A 262 5.57 -13.77 -6.30
C PHE A 262 6.36 -14.49 -5.21
N VAL A 263 7.60 -14.05 -4.93
CA VAL A 263 8.48 -14.67 -3.93
C VAL A 263 7.87 -14.62 -2.54
N PHE A 264 7.44 -13.44 -2.07
CA PHE A 264 6.86 -13.30 -0.73
C PHE A 264 5.52 -14.04 -0.59
N SER A 265 4.69 -14.06 -1.63
CA SER A 265 3.45 -14.84 -1.62
C SER A 265 3.73 -16.34 -1.54
N ALA A 266 4.71 -16.83 -2.31
CA ALA A 266 5.12 -18.23 -2.29
C ALA A 266 5.66 -18.63 -0.91
N VAL A 267 6.56 -17.82 -0.34
CA VAL A 267 7.10 -18.00 1.01
C VAL A 267 5.97 -17.99 2.05
N GLY A 268 5.06 -17.01 2.00
CA GLY A 268 3.92 -16.93 2.92
C GLY A 268 3.02 -18.17 2.85
N VAL A 269 2.72 -18.66 1.64
CA VAL A 269 1.95 -19.90 1.47
C VAL A 269 2.69 -21.12 2.03
N LEU A 270 4.02 -21.20 1.82
CA LEU A 270 4.84 -22.30 2.35
C LEU A 270 4.88 -22.30 3.88
N ILE A 271 5.04 -21.12 4.49
CA ILE A 271 4.97 -20.95 5.96
C ILE A 271 3.59 -21.38 6.45
N TYR A 272 2.52 -20.85 5.86
CA TYR A 272 1.14 -21.14 6.28
C TYR A 272 0.80 -22.63 6.22
N LYS A 273 1.27 -23.34 5.19
CA LYS A 273 1.08 -24.80 5.07
C LYS A 273 1.69 -25.54 6.27
N ARG A 274 2.83 -25.08 6.77
CA ARG A 274 3.60 -25.72 7.85
C ARG A 274 3.22 -25.23 9.25
N LEU A 275 2.31 -24.27 9.39
CA LEU A 275 1.86 -23.82 10.71
C LEU A 275 1.12 -24.95 11.45
N GLU A 276 1.55 -25.18 12.68
CA GLU A 276 0.85 -26.00 13.66
C GLU A 276 -0.23 -25.13 14.34
N PHE A 277 -1.47 -25.62 14.32
CA PHE A 277 -2.69 -25.00 14.88
C PHE A 277 -3.20 -25.84 16.05
#